data_AF-A0A354HHK6-F1
#
_entry.id   AF-A0A354HHK6-F1
#
_cell.length_a   1.000
_cell.length_b   1.000
_cell.length_c   1.000
_cell.angle_alpha   90.00
_cell.angle_beta   90.00
_cell.angle_gamma   90.00
#
_symmetry.space_group_name_H-M   'P 1'
#
loop_
_entity.id
_entity.type
_entity.pdbx_description
1 polymer ?
#
loop_
_entity_poly.entity_id
_entity_poly.type
_entity_poly.pdbx_seq_one_letter_code
_entity_poly.pdbx_strand_id
1 'polypeptide(L)'
;MMDITTFKRTEIKFLVNAEQRSALEAAFAGKMIPDEHGESTICNVYCDTPDFRLIRKSLEKPVYKEKFRIRSYGRVKEDGKVFMELKKKYDGIVYKRRISLRQNEAADFITGGASLPNDGQIEREIEYFTKFYGGLVPAMYICYDRNAYFSEEDPGLRVTFDRNILWRTDNVRLTSRPSGRQLLKPGQSLMEIKCGAAMPLWLVKLLSDLEIRQISFSKYGTAYSAMVSEMNEKTNERGAYCA
;
A
#
# COMPACT_ATOMS: atom_id res chain seq x y z
N MET A 1 17.51 6.18 -29.56
CA MET A 1 16.27 5.81 -28.88
C MET A 1 16.11 6.81 -27.74
N MET A 2 15.19 7.77 -27.84
CA MET A 2 15.02 8.78 -26.81
C MET A 2 14.42 8.13 -25.56
N ASP A 3 15.22 8.01 -24.50
CA ASP A 3 14.73 7.66 -23.17
C ASP A 3 13.80 8.79 -22.70
N ILE A 4 12.50 8.54 -22.74
CA ILE A 4 11.52 9.43 -22.11
C ILE A 4 11.67 9.22 -20.59
N THR A 5 12.42 10.11 -19.95
CA THR A 5 12.86 9.99 -18.54
C THR A 5 11.82 10.42 -17.52
N THR A 6 10.58 10.77 -17.92
CA THR A 6 9.48 11.06 -16.99
C THR A 6 8.12 10.71 -17.59
N PHE A 7 7.49 9.63 -17.11
CA PHE A 7 6.08 9.31 -17.41
C PHE A 7 5.21 9.54 -16.18
N LYS A 8 4.23 10.45 -16.29
CA LYS A 8 3.21 10.67 -15.27
C LYS A 8 2.11 9.64 -15.45
N ARG A 9 1.97 8.69 -14.52
CA ARG A 9 0.87 7.72 -14.51
C ARG A 9 -0.21 8.16 -13.54
N THR A 10 -1.47 8.04 -13.95
CA THR A 10 -2.62 8.26 -13.07
C THR A 10 -2.96 6.94 -12.36
N GLU A 11 -3.24 6.99 -11.06
CA GLU A 11 -3.65 5.83 -10.25
C GLU A 11 -5.05 6.10 -9.68
N ILE A 12 -6.04 5.37 -10.18
CA ILE A 12 -7.46 5.51 -9.85
C ILE A 12 -7.88 4.29 -9.05
N LYS A 13 -8.72 4.48 -8.02
CA LYS A 13 -9.14 3.40 -7.12
C LYS A 13 -10.65 3.25 -7.05
N PHE A 14 -11.08 2.02 -6.85
CA PHE A 14 -12.49 1.63 -6.78
C PHE A 14 -12.65 0.52 -5.73
N LEU A 15 -13.81 0.46 -5.08
CA LEU A 15 -14.23 -0.74 -4.38
C LEU A 15 -15.18 -1.51 -5.30
N VAL A 16 -14.94 -2.80 -5.44
CA VAL A 16 -15.76 -3.70 -6.25
C VAL A 16 -16.20 -4.87 -5.39
N ASN A 17 -17.45 -5.33 -5.57
CA ASN A 17 -17.93 -6.58 -4.99
C ASN A 17 -17.52 -7.79 -5.85
N ALA A 18 -17.93 -8.99 -5.43
CA ALA A 18 -17.56 -10.24 -6.10
C ALA A 18 -18.13 -10.32 -7.52
N GLU A 19 -19.38 -9.88 -7.71
CA GLU A 19 -20.08 -9.91 -8.99
C GLU A 19 -19.42 -8.96 -10.00
N GLN A 20 -19.17 -7.71 -9.58
CA GLN A 20 -18.48 -6.70 -10.39
C GLN A 20 -17.07 -7.16 -10.76
N ARG A 21 -16.34 -7.77 -9.82
CA ARG A 21 -15.01 -8.30 -10.08
C ARG A 21 -15.06 -9.42 -11.13
N SER A 22 -15.98 -10.36 -10.99
CA SER A 22 -16.13 -11.46 -11.95
C SER A 22 -16.47 -10.93 -13.36
N ALA A 23 -17.34 -9.92 -13.45
CA ALA A 23 -17.68 -9.28 -14.72
C ALA A 23 -16.49 -8.54 -15.35
N LEU A 24 -15.69 -7.85 -14.54
CA LEU A 24 -14.44 -7.21 -14.98
C LEU A 24 -13.43 -8.25 -15.51
N GLU A 25 -13.18 -9.31 -14.75
CA GLU A 25 -12.24 -10.36 -15.13
C GLU A 25 -12.68 -11.08 -16.41
N ALA A 26 -13.98 -11.33 -16.60
CA ALA A 26 -14.50 -11.87 -17.85
C ALA A 26 -14.26 -10.93 -19.05
N ALA A 27 -14.45 -9.62 -18.86
CA ALA A 27 -14.22 -8.62 -19.90
C ALA A 27 -12.72 -8.35 -20.19
N PHE A 28 -11.82 -8.79 -19.31
CA PHE A 28 -10.37 -8.71 -19.50
C PHE A 28 -9.85 -9.78 -20.46
N ALA A 29 -10.61 -10.85 -20.69
CA ALA A 29 -10.24 -11.90 -21.64
C ALA A 29 -9.95 -11.30 -23.03
N GLY A 30 -8.75 -11.56 -23.55
CA GLY A 30 -8.28 -11.04 -24.84
C GLY A 30 -7.89 -9.56 -24.85
N LYS A 31 -7.83 -8.88 -23.70
CA LYS A 31 -7.38 -7.48 -23.58
C LYS A 31 -6.29 -7.28 -22.53
N MET A 32 -6.25 -8.14 -21.52
CA MET A 32 -5.30 -8.05 -20.41
C MET A 32 -4.73 -9.45 -20.10
N ILE A 33 -3.43 -9.50 -19.83
CA ILE A 33 -2.74 -10.71 -19.36
C ILE A 33 -2.63 -10.66 -17.83
N PRO A 34 -2.98 -11.74 -17.11
CA PRO A 34 -2.67 -11.85 -15.69
C PRO A 34 -1.15 -11.89 -15.44
N ASP A 35 -0.72 -11.40 -14.28
CA ASP A 35 0.67 -11.51 -13.82
C ASP A 35 1.15 -12.98 -13.83
N GLU A 36 2.37 -13.22 -14.31
CA GLU A 36 2.96 -14.56 -14.43
C GLU A 36 3.04 -15.31 -13.09
N HIS A 37 3.16 -14.57 -11.99
CA HIS A 37 3.20 -15.14 -10.65
C HIS A 37 1.81 -15.39 -10.05
N GLY A 38 0.74 -15.10 -10.79
CA GLY A 38 -0.64 -15.27 -10.34
C GLY A 38 -0.99 -14.39 -9.14
N GLU A 39 -1.67 -14.97 -8.16
CA GLU A 39 -1.98 -14.27 -6.91
C GLU A 39 -0.76 -14.21 -5.99
N SER A 40 -0.40 -13.00 -5.56
CA SER A 40 0.71 -12.76 -4.63
C SER A 40 0.22 -12.15 -3.33
N THR A 41 0.58 -12.76 -2.19
CA THR A 41 0.42 -12.11 -0.88
C THR A 41 1.48 -11.03 -0.71
N ILE A 42 1.05 -9.80 -0.41
CA ILE A 42 1.94 -8.67 -0.13
C ILE A 42 1.85 -8.35 1.35
N CYS A 43 2.99 -8.33 2.03
CA CYS A 43 3.08 -7.92 3.43
C CYS A 43 3.78 -6.56 3.51
N ASN A 44 3.26 -5.65 4.32
CA ASN A 44 3.85 -4.33 4.53
C ASN A 44 3.90 -4.03 6.03
N VAL A 45 5.01 -3.50 6.50
CA VAL A 45 5.13 -2.81 7.77
C VAL A 45 5.24 -1.32 7.45
N TYR A 46 4.22 -0.55 7.80
CA TYR A 46 4.27 0.90 7.77
C TYR A 46 5.04 1.39 8.98
N CYS A 47 6.04 2.22 8.75
CA CYS A 47 6.81 2.85 9.80
C CYS A 47 6.37 4.30 9.95
N ASP A 48 6.15 4.72 11.19
CA ASP A 48 5.65 6.05 11.52
C ASP A 48 6.31 6.55 12.82
N THR A 49 6.06 7.79 13.20
CA THR A 49 6.41 8.23 14.55
C THR A 49 5.51 7.53 15.59
N PRO A 50 5.91 7.43 16.86
CA PRO A 50 5.09 6.81 17.90
C PRO A 50 3.67 7.38 18.02
N ASP A 51 3.49 8.66 17.67
CA ASP A 51 2.22 9.37 17.66
C ASP A 51 1.55 9.43 16.27
N PHE A 52 1.95 8.57 15.33
CA PHE A 52 1.33 8.41 14.01
C PHE A 52 1.30 9.72 13.18
N ARG A 53 2.35 10.55 13.28
CA ARG A 53 2.41 11.88 12.67
C ARG A 53 2.28 11.82 11.14
N LEU A 54 2.94 10.87 10.47
CA LEU A 54 2.93 10.78 9.01
C LEU A 54 1.53 10.45 8.50
N ILE A 55 0.83 9.49 9.11
CA ILE A 55 -0.52 9.12 8.68
C ILE A 55 -1.57 10.17 9.01
N ARG A 56 -1.52 10.78 10.21
CA ARG A 56 -2.41 11.90 10.57
C ARG A 56 -2.28 13.03 9.56
N LYS A 57 -1.04 13.47 9.29
CA LYS A 57 -0.75 14.48 8.26
C LYS A 57 -1.20 14.02 6.88
N SER A 58 -1.09 12.73 6.53
CA SER A 58 -1.57 12.22 5.24
C SER A 58 -3.09 12.36 5.05
N LEU A 59 -3.84 12.19 6.15
CA LEU A 59 -5.31 12.25 6.20
C LEU A 59 -5.85 13.68 6.13
N GLU A 60 -5.07 14.68 6.57
CA GLU A 60 -5.34 16.12 6.34
C GLU A 60 -5.28 16.53 4.86
N LYS A 61 -4.82 15.62 3.98
CA LYS A 61 -4.66 15.83 2.53
C LYS A 61 -3.81 17.07 2.14
N PRO A 62 -2.64 17.30 2.76
CA PRO A 62 -1.76 18.39 2.37
C PRO A 62 -1.21 18.18 0.95
N VAL A 63 -0.72 19.27 0.36
CA VAL A 63 -0.02 19.28 -0.94
C VAL A 63 1.19 18.35 -0.89
N TYR A 64 1.93 18.36 0.23
CA TYR A 64 3.08 17.49 0.49
C TYR A 64 2.77 16.44 1.54
N LYS A 65 2.97 15.17 1.21
CA LYS A 65 2.89 14.05 2.17
C LYS A 65 3.84 12.93 1.83
N GLU A 66 4.24 12.21 2.85
CA GLU A 66 5.20 11.11 2.76
C GLU A 66 4.66 9.87 3.43
N LYS A 67 5.15 8.71 3.01
CA LYS A 67 4.89 7.41 3.62
C LYS A 67 6.13 6.56 3.53
N PHE A 68 6.41 5.84 4.59
CA PHE A 68 7.53 4.93 4.66
C PHE A 68 7.06 3.54 5.08
N ARG A 69 7.59 2.52 4.40
CA ARG A 69 7.22 1.14 4.69
C ARG A 69 8.33 0.17 4.31
N ILE A 70 8.34 -0.96 4.99
CA ILE A 70 9.07 -2.16 4.60
C ILE A 70 8.07 -3.12 3.98
N ARG A 71 8.39 -3.69 2.83
CA ARG A 71 7.52 -4.60 2.08
C ARG A 71 8.22 -5.92 1.80
N SER A 72 7.47 -7.01 1.89
CA SER A 72 7.86 -8.32 1.36
C SER A 72 6.76 -8.91 0.47
N TYR A 73 7.14 -9.88 -0.36
CA TYR A 73 6.21 -10.79 -1.02
C TYR A 73 6.12 -12.07 -0.18
N GLY A 74 4.94 -12.32 0.37
CA GLY A 74 4.70 -13.36 1.35
C GLY A 74 5.37 -13.09 2.71
N ARG A 75 5.27 -14.10 3.57
CA ARG A 75 6.02 -14.16 4.83
C ARG A 75 7.49 -14.43 4.52
N VAL A 76 8.39 -13.66 5.14
CA VAL A 76 9.83 -13.84 4.98
C VAL A 76 10.45 -14.48 6.22
N LYS A 77 11.62 -15.10 6.05
CA LYS A 77 12.53 -15.42 7.15
C LYS A 77 13.38 -14.19 7.49
N GLU A 78 14.17 -14.25 8.56
CA GLU A 78 15.01 -13.12 9.01
C GLU A 78 16.07 -12.72 7.95
N ASP A 79 16.56 -13.66 7.16
CA ASP A 79 17.48 -13.42 6.03
C ASP A 79 16.76 -13.15 4.69
N GLY A 80 15.43 -13.14 4.71
CA GLY A 80 14.61 -12.99 3.52
C GLY A 80 14.68 -11.59 2.91
N LYS A 81 14.53 -11.51 1.59
CA LYS A 81 14.57 -10.25 0.84
C LYS A 81 13.34 -9.38 1.13
N VAL A 82 13.58 -8.13 1.48
CA VAL A 82 12.56 -7.10 1.67
C VAL A 82 12.90 -5.81 0.92
N PHE A 83 11.91 -4.94 0.77
CA PHE A 83 12.02 -3.64 0.13
C PHE A 83 11.66 -2.54 1.10
N MET A 84 12.62 -1.68 1.45
CA MET A 84 12.33 -0.43 2.12
C MET A 84 11.91 0.60 1.08
N GLU A 85 10.72 1.18 1.24
CA GLU A 85 10.10 2.07 0.26
C GLU A 85 9.75 3.41 0.91
N LEU A 86 10.32 4.49 0.35
CA LEU A 86 9.95 5.86 0.67
C LEU A 86 9.08 6.41 -0.46
N LYS A 87 7.85 6.81 -0.13
CA LYS A 87 6.88 7.39 -1.06
C LYS A 87 6.61 8.84 -0.66
N LYS A 88 6.97 9.79 -1.51
CA LYS A 88 6.65 11.22 -1.37
C LYS A 88 5.57 11.59 -2.39
N LYS A 89 4.64 12.46 -2.02
CA LYS A 89 3.66 13.03 -2.93
C LYS A 89 3.69 14.54 -2.76
N TYR A 90 3.97 15.26 -3.84
CA TYR A 90 3.97 16.72 -3.91
C TYR A 90 3.11 17.15 -5.10
N ASP A 91 2.12 18.01 -4.84
CA ASP A 91 1.26 18.59 -5.87
C ASP A 91 0.73 17.56 -6.90
N GLY A 92 0.16 16.47 -6.38
CA GLY A 92 -0.37 15.39 -7.20
C GLY A 92 0.68 14.40 -7.73
N ILE A 93 1.96 14.78 -7.83
CA ILE A 93 3.05 13.95 -8.34
C ILE A 93 3.58 13.03 -7.24
N VAL A 94 3.76 11.75 -7.57
CA VAL A 94 4.26 10.72 -6.66
C VAL A 94 5.69 10.37 -7.01
N TYR A 95 6.59 10.47 -6.04
CA TYR A 95 7.95 10.00 -6.11
C TYR A 95 8.10 8.77 -5.23
N LYS A 96 8.61 7.68 -5.80
CA LYS A 96 8.87 6.43 -5.07
C LYS A 96 10.35 6.09 -5.20
N ARG A 97 11.00 5.93 -4.05
CA ARG A 97 12.36 5.40 -3.94
C ARG A 97 12.31 4.11 -3.15
N ARG A 98 13.18 3.15 -3.49
CA ARG A 98 13.30 1.91 -2.73
C ARG A 98 14.71 1.35 -2.81
N ILE A 99 15.06 0.60 -1.78
CA ILE A 99 16.24 -0.26 -1.72
C ILE A 99 15.80 -1.68 -1.41
N SER A 100 16.65 -2.66 -1.71
CA SER A 100 16.46 -4.05 -1.35
C SER A 100 17.52 -4.47 -0.36
N LEU A 101 17.12 -5.20 0.67
CA LEU A 101 18.00 -5.66 1.75
C LEU A 101 17.38 -6.91 2.41
N ARG A 102 18.10 -7.51 3.35
CA ARG A 102 17.59 -8.62 4.17
C ARG A 102 16.69 -8.08 5.29
N GLN A 103 15.76 -8.92 5.75
CA GLN A 103 14.78 -8.51 6.76
C GLN A 103 15.42 -8.13 8.10
N ASN A 104 16.47 -8.84 8.52
CA ASN A 104 17.24 -8.51 9.71
C ASN A 104 17.93 -7.14 9.58
N GLU A 105 18.58 -6.86 8.45
CA GLU A 105 19.20 -5.55 8.18
C GLU A 105 18.17 -4.41 8.23
N ALA A 106 16.97 -4.63 7.67
CA ALA A 106 15.89 -3.66 7.72
C ALA A 106 15.36 -3.46 9.15
N ALA A 107 15.25 -4.53 9.93
CA ALA A 107 14.81 -4.47 11.32
C ALA A 107 15.82 -3.70 12.17
N ASP A 108 17.11 -4.06 12.08
CA ASP A 108 18.21 -3.44 12.81
C ASP A 108 18.29 -1.94 12.55
N PHE A 109 18.15 -1.52 11.28
CA PHE A 109 18.12 -0.11 10.91
C PHE A 109 16.95 0.65 11.55
N ILE A 110 15.73 0.11 11.49
CA ILE A 110 14.54 0.77 12.07
C ILE A 110 14.64 0.89 13.59
N THR A 111 15.19 -0.12 14.26
CA THR A 111 15.39 -0.08 15.72
C THR A 111 16.58 0.77 16.16
N GLY A 112 17.29 1.41 15.22
CA GLY A 112 18.44 2.27 15.50
C GLY A 112 19.72 1.50 15.84
N GLY A 113 19.78 0.21 15.52
CA GLY A 113 20.90 -0.68 15.82
C GLY A 113 22.01 -0.67 14.76
N ALA A 114 21.74 -0.19 13.54
CA ALA A 114 22.71 -0.16 12.45
C ALA A 114 22.40 0.93 11.42
N SER A 115 23.43 1.34 10.67
CA SER A 115 23.27 2.11 9.42
C SER A 115 22.88 1.18 8.25
N LEU A 116 22.42 1.75 7.14
CA LEU A 116 22.17 0.95 5.94
C LEU A 116 23.48 0.40 5.36
N PRO A 117 23.47 -0.80 4.74
CA PRO A 117 24.69 -1.49 4.33
C PRO A 117 25.45 -0.82 3.17
N ASN A 118 24.78 0.03 2.39
CA ASN A 118 25.35 0.73 1.24
C ASN A 118 25.23 2.24 1.41
N ASP A 119 26.19 2.99 0.86
CA ASP A 119 26.15 4.46 0.81
C ASP A 119 25.67 4.99 -0.56
N GLY A 120 24.44 4.61 -0.91
CA GLY A 120 23.76 5.10 -2.12
C GLY A 120 22.92 6.35 -1.87
N GLN A 121 22.49 7.01 -2.96
CA GLN A 121 21.62 8.20 -2.87
C GLN A 121 20.31 7.87 -2.13
N ILE A 122 19.68 6.73 -2.41
CA ILE A 122 18.39 6.38 -1.83
C ILE A 122 18.54 6.04 -0.35
N GLU A 123 19.62 5.35 0.01
CA GLU A 123 19.99 5.03 1.39
C GLU A 123 20.15 6.33 2.20
N ARG A 124 20.95 7.29 1.71
CA ARG A 124 21.08 8.60 2.35
C ARG A 124 19.76 9.35 2.49
N GLU A 125 18.88 9.29 1.48
CA GLU A 125 17.54 9.88 1.56
C GLU A 125 16.67 9.21 2.64
N ILE A 126 16.75 7.88 2.78
CA ILE A 126 16.04 7.12 3.81
C ILE A 126 16.60 7.42 5.20
N GLU A 127 17.93 7.45 5.37
CA GLU A 127 18.58 7.79 6.64
C GLU A 127 18.26 9.22 7.09
N TYR A 128 18.28 10.17 6.16
CA TYR A 128 17.86 11.53 6.46
C TYR A 128 16.40 11.57 6.89
N PHE A 129 15.51 10.87 6.18
CA PHE A 129 14.10 10.78 6.51
C PHE A 129 13.87 10.20 7.91
N THR A 130 14.52 9.09 8.26
CA THR A 130 14.38 8.48 9.59
C THR A 130 14.92 9.38 10.70
N LYS A 131 16.07 10.04 10.48
CA LYS A 131 16.66 11.02 11.42
C LYS A 131 15.77 12.25 11.61
N PHE A 132 15.22 12.81 10.52
CA PHE A 132 14.36 14.00 10.56
C PHE A 132 13.11 13.82 11.42
N TYR A 133 12.48 12.64 11.35
CA TYR A 133 11.28 12.34 12.14
C TYR A 133 11.60 11.88 13.58
N GLY A 134 12.87 11.84 13.99
CA GLY A 134 13.26 11.55 15.37
C GLY A 134 13.10 10.08 15.79
N GLY A 135 13.26 9.15 14.83
CA GLY A 135 13.13 7.71 15.07
C GLY A 135 11.74 7.20 14.71
N LEU A 136 11.68 6.42 13.63
CA LEU A 136 10.45 5.75 13.19
C LEU A 136 10.33 4.38 13.84
N VAL A 137 9.11 3.99 14.18
CA VAL A 137 8.80 2.67 14.71
C VAL A 137 7.94 1.88 13.74
N PRO A 138 7.99 0.53 13.76
CA PRO A 138 7.00 -0.31 13.10
C PRO A 138 5.61 0.00 13.68
N ALA A 139 4.80 0.78 12.95
CA ALA A 139 3.55 1.34 13.47
C ALA A 139 2.33 0.48 13.13
N MET A 140 2.32 -0.14 11.94
CA MET A 140 1.19 -0.95 11.50
C MET A 140 1.60 -2.00 10.47
N TYR A 141 1.14 -3.22 10.66
CA TYR A 141 1.25 -4.28 9.68
C TYR A 141 0.00 -4.28 8.79
N ILE A 142 0.19 -4.34 7.47
CA ILE A 142 -0.88 -4.48 6.48
C ILE A 142 -0.48 -5.52 5.45
N CYS A 143 -1.28 -6.58 5.32
CA CYS A 143 -1.14 -7.57 4.25
C CYS A 143 -2.42 -7.71 3.43
N TYR A 144 -2.29 -8.25 2.23
CA TYR A 144 -3.38 -8.48 1.30
C TYR A 144 -2.93 -9.40 0.17
N ASP A 145 -3.88 -10.07 -0.48
CA ASP A 145 -3.64 -10.87 -1.67
C ASP A 145 -3.92 -10.02 -2.91
N ARG A 146 -2.97 -10.03 -3.85
CA ARG A 146 -3.02 -9.21 -5.06
C ARG A 146 -3.06 -10.07 -6.31
N ASN A 147 -4.05 -9.81 -7.16
CA ASN A 147 -4.00 -10.16 -8.58
C ASN A 147 -3.63 -8.91 -9.38
N ALA A 148 -2.78 -9.07 -10.38
CA ALA A 148 -2.42 -7.99 -11.30
C ALA A 148 -2.67 -8.43 -12.74
N TYR A 149 -3.07 -7.47 -13.56
CA TYR A 149 -3.36 -7.62 -14.98
C TYR A 149 -2.66 -6.50 -15.74
N PHE A 150 -2.08 -6.82 -16.88
CA PHE A 150 -1.34 -5.91 -17.74
C PHE A 150 -1.97 -5.91 -19.12
N SER A 151 -2.06 -4.75 -19.76
CA SER A 151 -2.52 -4.69 -21.15
C SER A 151 -1.43 -5.19 -22.09
N GLU A 152 -1.83 -5.93 -23.12
CA GLU A 152 -0.93 -6.33 -24.23
C GLU A 152 -0.60 -5.14 -25.13
N GLU A 153 -1.56 -4.23 -25.31
CA GLU A 153 -1.46 -3.12 -26.25
C GLU A 153 -0.84 -1.86 -25.63
N ASP A 154 -1.11 -1.61 -24.35
CA ASP A 154 -0.66 -0.41 -23.62
C ASP A 154 0.16 -0.79 -22.37
N PRO A 155 1.50 -0.74 -22.43
CA PRO A 155 2.38 -0.99 -21.27
C PRO A 155 2.14 -0.02 -20.08
N GLY A 156 1.46 1.10 -20.33
CA GLY A 156 1.03 2.05 -19.32
C GLY A 156 -0.19 1.59 -18.52
N LEU A 157 -1.02 0.70 -19.08
CA LEU A 157 -2.26 0.21 -18.48
C LEU A 157 -2.03 -1.05 -17.63
N ARG A 158 -2.33 -0.92 -16.34
CA ARG A 158 -2.29 -2.02 -15.37
C ARG A 158 -3.50 -1.95 -14.46
N VAL A 159 -4.12 -3.09 -14.21
CA VAL A 159 -5.19 -3.24 -13.22
C VAL A 159 -4.70 -4.16 -12.10
N THR A 160 -5.02 -3.84 -10.85
CA THR A 160 -4.78 -4.75 -9.73
C THR A 160 -6.00 -4.86 -8.84
N PHE A 161 -6.29 -6.05 -8.34
CA PHE A 161 -7.27 -6.28 -7.29
C PHE A 161 -6.55 -6.69 -6.01
N ASP A 162 -6.82 -5.99 -4.92
CA ASP A 162 -6.39 -6.37 -3.58
C ASP A 162 -7.58 -6.88 -2.79
N ARG A 163 -7.53 -8.14 -2.35
CA ARG A 163 -8.51 -8.76 -1.46
C ARG A 163 -7.87 -9.13 -0.12
N ASN A 164 -8.70 -9.54 0.83
CA ASN A 164 -8.25 -9.94 2.17
C ASN A 164 -7.29 -8.91 2.79
N ILE A 165 -7.66 -7.62 2.72
CA ILE A 165 -6.82 -6.56 3.24
C ILE A 165 -6.91 -6.59 4.76
N LEU A 166 -5.87 -7.15 5.38
CA LEU A 166 -5.75 -7.33 6.82
C LEU A 166 -4.82 -6.28 7.40
N TRP A 167 -5.14 -5.81 8.61
CA TRP A 167 -4.29 -4.90 9.35
C TRP A 167 -4.18 -5.30 10.82
N ARG A 168 -3.05 -4.97 11.45
CA ARG A 168 -2.85 -5.11 12.89
C ARG A 168 -1.77 -4.17 13.41
N THR A 169 -1.81 -3.90 14.71
CA THR A 169 -0.80 -3.10 15.44
C THR A 169 -0.07 -3.88 16.52
N ASP A 170 -0.55 -5.08 16.84
CA ASP A 170 0.22 -6.09 17.56
C ASP A 170 1.12 -6.87 16.59
N ASN A 171 2.27 -7.35 17.08
CA ASN A 171 3.20 -8.19 16.33
C ASN A 171 3.49 -7.68 14.89
N VAL A 172 4.00 -6.44 14.81
CA VAL A 172 4.27 -5.72 13.55
C VAL A 172 5.58 -6.20 12.93
N ARG A 173 5.60 -7.43 12.42
CA ARG A 173 6.78 -8.08 11.83
C ARG A 173 6.44 -8.76 10.50
N LEU A 174 7.33 -8.63 9.53
CA LEU A 174 7.21 -9.33 8.23
C LEU A 174 7.49 -10.84 8.32
N THR A 175 8.15 -11.27 9.40
CA THR A 175 8.43 -12.68 9.69
C THR A 175 7.28 -13.42 10.37
N SER A 176 6.24 -12.69 10.78
CA SER A 176 5.02 -13.26 11.34
C SER A 176 4.06 -13.73 10.24
N ARG A 177 3.18 -14.69 10.57
CA ARG A 177 2.15 -15.14 9.62
C ARG A 177 1.23 -13.97 9.24
N PRO A 178 0.77 -13.88 7.97
CA PRO A 178 -0.24 -12.92 7.56
C PRO A 178 -1.52 -13.12 8.38
N SER A 179 -1.89 -12.12 9.18
CA SER A 179 -3.13 -12.12 9.97
C SER A 179 -3.46 -10.69 10.39
N GLY A 180 -4.68 -10.49 10.87
CA GLY A 180 -5.14 -9.21 11.39
C GLY A 180 -6.65 -9.08 11.27
N ARG A 181 -7.13 -7.84 11.36
CA ARG A 181 -8.54 -7.48 11.17
C ARG A 181 -8.80 -7.13 9.72
N GLN A 182 -9.97 -7.52 9.22
CA GLN A 182 -10.39 -7.17 7.85
C GLN A 182 -10.65 -5.68 7.74
N LEU A 183 -10.11 -5.07 6.67
CA LEU A 183 -10.30 -3.66 6.35
C LEU A 183 -11.48 -3.42 5.40
N LEU A 184 -11.82 -4.42 4.60
CA LEU A 184 -12.94 -4.38 3.65
C LEU A 184 -14.05 -5.32 4.11
N LYS A 185 -15.26 -5.11 3.57
CA LYS A 185 -16.36 -6.06 3.79
C LYS A 185 -16.06 -7.40 3.11
N PRO A 186 -16.62 -8.52 3.60
CA PRO A 186 -16.54 -9.81 2.92
C PRO A 186 -16.94 -9.70 1.44
N GLY A 187 -16.16 -10.34 0.55
CA GLY A 187 -16.39 -10.32 -0.89
C GLY A 187 -15.95 -9.03 -1.61
N GLN A 188 -15.56 -7.96 -0.90
CA GLN A 188 -15.05 -6.76 -1.55
C GLN A 188 -13.56 -6.85 -1.90
N SER A 189 -13.19 -6.25 -3.02
CA SER A 189 -11.79 -6.02 -3.43
C SER A 189 -11.54 -4.53 -3.67
N LEU A 190 -10.35 -4.07 -3.36
CA LEU A 190 -9.87 -2.75 -3.78
C LEU A 190 -9.23 -2.91 -5.16
N MET A 191 -9.87 -2.34 -6.18
CA MET A 191 -9.30 -2.26 -7.52
C MET A 191 -8.48 -0.98 -7.68
N GLU A 192 -7.28 -1.10 -8.25
CA GLU A 192 -6.44 0.03 -8.68
C GLU A 192 -6.23 -0.06 -10.19
N ILE A 193 -6.58 0.99 -10.94
CA ILE A 193 -6.24 1.13 -12.36
C ILE A 193 -5.11 2.15 -12.47
N LYS A 194 -4.05 1.78 -13.17
CA LYS A 194 -2.91 2.64 -13.51
C LYS A 194 -2.86 2.78 -15.01
N CYS A 195 -2.79 4.00 -15.51
CA CYS A 195 -2.67 4.30 -16.92
C CYS A 195 -1.62 5.41 -17.14
N GLY A 196 -0.83 5.31 -18.22
CA GLY A 196 0.12 6.35 -18.61
C GLY A 196 -0.56 7.54 -19.30
N ALA A 197 -1.59 7.26 -20.09
CA ALA A 197 -2.46 8.23 -20.73
C ALA A 197 -3.86 8.20 -20.09
N ALA A 198 -4.89 8.57 -20.85
CA ALA A 198 -6.28 8.38 -20.48
C ALA A 198 -6.64 6.88 -20.38
N MET A 199 -7.67 6.56 -19.60
CA MET A 199 -8.20 5.19 -19.53
C MET A 199 -8.88 4.82 -20.86
N PRO A 200 -8.72 3.59 -21.39
CA PRO A 200 -9.38 3.19 -22.63
C PRO A 200 -10.90 3.27 -22.53
N LEU A 201 -11.56 3.67 -23.63
CA LEU A 201 -13.01 3.84 -23.69
C LEU A 201 -13.79 2.58 -23.30
N TRP A 202 -13.30 1.40 -23.69
CA TRP A 202 -13.94 0.14 -23.33
C TRP A 202 -13.96 -0.09 -21.82
N LEU A 203 -12.91 0.32 -21.11
CA LEU A 203 -12.80 0.16 -19.66
C LEU A 203 -13.65 1.20 -18.95
N VAL A 204 -13.68 2.45 -19.44
CA VAL A 204 -14.58 3.49 -18.94
C VAL A 204 -16.05 3.07 -19.08
N LYS A 205 -16.45 2.56 -20.25
CA LYS A 205 -17.80 2.06 -20.49
C LYS A 205 -18.13 0.89 -19.56
N LEU A 206 -17.22 -0.08 -19.42
CA LEU A 206 -17.40 -1.23 -18.53
C LEU A 206 -17.57 -0.80 -17.06
N LEU A 207 -16.78 0.14 -16.56
CA LEU A 207 -16.94 0.69 -15.22
C LEU A 207 -18.30 1.37 -15.04
N SER A 208 -18.76 2.10 -16.07
CA SER A 208 -20.07 2.76 -16.07
C SER A 208 -21.21 1.75 -16.05
N ASP A 209 -21.16 0.73 -16.92
CA ASP A 209 -22.19 -0.30 -17.06
C ASP A 209 -22.31 -1.16 -15.78
N LEU A 210 -21.20 -1.34 -15.05
CA LEU A 210 -21.16 -2.05 -13.76
C LEU A 210 -21.40 -1.12 -12.54
N GLU A 211 -21.69 0.16 -12.77
CA GLU A 211 -21.89 1.19 -11.74
C GLU A 211 -20.71 1.36 -10.76
N ILE A 212 -19.49 1.09 -11.23
CA ILE A 212 -18.26 1.15 -10.42
C ILE A 212 -17.78 2.60 -10.34
N ARG A 213 -17.86 3.19 -9.15
CA ARG A 213 -17.50 4.60 -8.92
C ARG A 213 -16.12 4.74 -8.29
N GLN A 214 -15.38 5.74 -8.75
CA GLN A 214 -14.07 6.09 -8.21
C GLN A 214 -14.17 6.49 -6.74
N ILE A 215 -13.19 6.06 -5.94
CA ILE A 215 -13.05 6.45 -4.54
C ILE A 215 -11.64 6.95 -4.23
N SER A 216 -11.51 7.65 -3.10
CA SER A 216 -10.21 7.93 -2.48
C SER A 216 -9.96 6.91 -1.37
N PHE A 217 -8.97 6.04 -1.56
CA PHE A 217 -8.66 4.97 -0.59
C PHE A 217 -7.16 4.89 -0.30
N SER A 218 -6.83 4.75 0.98
CA SER A 218 -5.46 4.53 1.46
C SER A 218 -5.50 3.43 2.50
N LYS A 219 -4.97 2.24 2.20
CA LYS A 219 -4.95 1.09 3.13
C LYS A 219 -4.49 1.51 4.54
N TYR A 220 -3.35 2.20 4.65
CA TYR A 220 -2.83 2.69 5.93
C TYR A 220 -3.71 3.76 6.58
N GLY A 221 -4.38 4.60 5.78
CA GLY A 221 -5.23 5.67 6.31
C GLY A 221 -6.54 5.11 6.86
N THR A 222 -7.18 4.24 6.08
CA THR A 222 -8.39 3.53 6.48
C THR A 222 -8.14 2.64 7.69
N ALA A 223 -7.00 1.93 7.74
CA ALA A 223 -6.65 1.09 8.89
C ALA A 223 -6.35 1.91 10.14
N TYR A 224 -5.67 3.06 10.01
CA TYR A 224 -5.48 4.00 11.12
C TYR A 224 -6.81 4.56 11.63
N SER A 225 -7.72 4.96 10.74
CA SER A 225 -9.06 5.42 11.15
C SER A 225 -9.85 4.33 11.86
N ALA A 226 -9.80 3.08 11.39
CA ALA A 226 -10.43 1.94 12.06
C ALA A 226 -9.84 1.72 13.47
N MET A 227 -8.52 1.78 13.62
CA MET A 227 -7.83 1.69 14.91
C MET A 227 -8.31 2.77 15.89
N VAL A 228 -8.38 4.03 15.45
CA VAL A 228 -8.82 5.15 16.30
C VAL A 228 -10.28 4.98 16.74
N SER A 229 -11.17 4.56 15.83
CA SER A 229 -12.56 4.29 16.17
C SER A 229 -12.68 3.22 17.26
N GLU A 230 -11.98 2.09 17.13
CA GLU A 230 -11.99 1.03 18.14
C GLU A 230 -11.42 1.48 19.51
N MET A 231 -10.43 2.37 19.51
CA MET A 231 -9.88 2.93 20.76
C MET A 231 -10.90 3.83 21.47
N ASN A 232 -11.64 4.63 20.70
CA ASN A 232 -12.66 5.51 21.25
C ASN A 232 -13.85 4.72 21.82
N GLU A 233 -14.31 3.67 21.13
CA GLU A 233 -15.37 2.78 21.61
C GLU A 233 -15.01 2.16 22.97
N LYS A 234 -13.80 1.60 23.10
CA LYS A 234 -13.31 1.03 24.37
C LYS A 234 -13.20 2.04 25.51
N THR A 235 -12.88 3.29 25.18
CA THR A 235 -12.77 4.37 26.18
C THR A 235 -14.16 4.76 26.69
N ASN A 236 -15.15 4.85 25.79
CA ASN A 236 -16.53 5.13 26.14
C ASN A 236 -17.17 4.00 26.97
N GLU A 237 -16.89 2.74 26.63
CA GLU A 237 -17.35 1.59 27.43
C GLU A 237 -16.78 1.65 28.86
N ARG A 238 -15.48 1.94 29.03
CA ARG A 238 -14.87 2.06 30.37
C ARG A 238 -15.40 3.25 31.18
N GLY A 239 -15.72 4.36 30.51
CA GLY A 239 -16.35 5.52 31.14
C GLY A 239 -17.78 5.24 31.62
N ALA A 240 -18.53 4.39 30.92
CA ALA A 240 -19.89 4.01 31.29
C ALA A 240 -19.97 3.06 32.51
N TYR A 241 -18.91 2.29 32.81
CA TYR A 241 -18.83 1.45 34.01
C TYR A 241 -18.29 2.18 35.25
N CYS A 242 -17.85 3.44 35.11
CA CYS A 242 -17.35 4.26 36.21
C CYS A 242 -18.32 5.42 36.60
N ALA A 243 -19.55 5.41 36.06
CA ALA A 243 -20.60 6.40 36.31
C ALA A 243 -21.74 5.80 37.14
#